data_AF-A0A345I0R4-F1
#
_entry.id   AF-A0A345I0R4-F1
#
_cell.length_a   1.000
_cell.length_b   1.000
_cell.length_c   1.000
_cell.angle_alpha   90.00
_cell.angle_beta   90.00
_cell.angle_gamma   90.00
#
_symmetry.space_group_name_H-M   'P 1'
#
loop_
_entity.id
_entity.type
_entity.pdbx_description
1 polymer ?
#
loop_
_entity_poly.entity_id
_entity_poly.type
_entity_poly.pdbx_seq_one_letter_code
_entity_poly.pdbx_strand_id
1 'polypeptide(L)'
;MAAGGLDERVLGRRWTVRLDGVGRGSVAVRVSCSRPSCAARLLPSAAAGREAAVEHLKAHLRAAAAPRAEAYCACKAEGCRGHVRPADRGERAEHWRCGGAVVLAVLGDREGRWWQALECCSRCAAATPGTKIVSTAAQVSAASGAVSRTAPAPARVRAAEGRPAGLPASAQFSHSATAPVPQPVSASASASGSTSGSAAGSGFGSGAAPASGSAPAPGPAPGPAASGDASVPGPGRRRPRRPKIAQRIIPYDLRPVVLRDELIELGDLFRAYQRRSEPDLALLADLHARKARAFIAWADATCDTGLRLDAQRAEQAATAARLQHQHRTGVSSEDPSGVTRLLTGAAQWEHARSVLAHVTDSTPLPGPEARLLVVMLTLRAAHSGTGNLVGQDLNSLGLSDPEQLMAELIDCGWLSIPGTVDDLVVSRPENPTPVTVPSLTPQPDAPGPFVFGKKMRPKLSGWAQRVISDKKLRKSKAPADVRLLALTLATRISANGRLGSSGEGVALDFLASACAVDRDELPCLIERLTAADWLAEAVVTETHLTGRLTERVLPLTCPLPTVAAPADDD
;
A
#
# COMPACT_ATOMS: atom_id res chain seq x y z
N MET A 1 -22.51 28.62 -25.30
CA MET A 1 -22.28 27.65 -26.40
C MET A 1 -20.78 27.63 -26.67
N ALA A 2 -20.03 26.54 -26.62
CA ALA A 2 -20.35 25.12 -26.67
C ALA A 2 -19.53 24.32 -25.64
N ALA A 3 -20.13 23.23 -25.18
CA ALA A 3 -19.54 22.21 -24.32
C ALA A 3 -18.43 21.45 -25.06
N GLY A 4 -17.23 21.38 -24.48
CA GLY A 4 -16.20 20.43 -24.86
C GLY A 4 -16.37 19.17 -24.01
N GLY A 5 -16.76 18.06 -24.66
CA GLY A 5 -17.16 16.81 -24.02
C GLY A 5 -16.21 16.31 -22.95
N LEU A 6 -16.74 16.14 -21.74
CA LEU A 6 -16.12 15.32 -20.71
C LEU A 6 -15.97 13.91 -21.29
N ASP A 7 -14.72 13.47 -21.39
CA ASP A 7 -14.33 12.10 -21.71
C ASP A 7 -14.96 11.15 -20.69
N GLU A 8 -16.17 10.66 -21.00
CA GLU A 8 -16.98 9.76 -20.19
C GLU A 8 -16.33 8.37 -20.20
N ARG A 9 -15.21 8.25 -19.48
CA ARG A 9 -14.38 7.05 -19.50
C ARG A 9 -15.05 5.92 -18.72
N VAL A 10 -15.25 4.79 -19.39
CA VAL A 10 -16.00 3.64 -18.87
C VAL A 10 -15.17 2.84 -17.87
N LEU A 11 -15.75 2.52 -16.70
CA LEU A 11 -15.13 1.63 -15.73
C LEU A 11 -15.02 0.20 -16.27
N GLY A 12 -13.91 -0.47 -15.94
CA GLY A 12 -13.68 -1.88 -16.23
C GLY A 12 -14.77 -2.74 -15.60
N ARG A 13 -15.21 -3.75 -16.34
CA ARG A 13 -16.28 -4.67 -15.88
C ARG A 13 -15.77 -5.57 -14.75
N ARG A 14 -16.67 -5.94 -13.83
CA ARG A 14 -16.42 -6.89 -12.73
C ARG A 14 -17.63 -7.80 -12.52
N TRP A 15 -17.38 -9.10 -12.44
CA TRP A 15 -18.42 -10.10 -12.16
C TRP A 15 -17.89 -11.15 -11.19
N THR A 16 -18.70 -11.50 -10.19
CA THR A 16 -18.35 -12.49 -9.17
C THR A 16 -19.36 -13.63 -9.23
N VAL A 17 -18.86 -14.87 -9.26
CA VAL A 17 -19.65 -16.11 -9.15
C VAL A 17 -19.34 -16.71 -7.78
N ARG A 18 -20.35 -16.98 -6.97
CA ARG A 18 -20.24 -17.49 -5.60
C ARG A 18 -20.86 -18.86 -5.46
N LEU A 19 -20.36 -19.63 -4.51
CA LEU A 19 -20.88 -20.92 -4.08
C LEU A 19 -21.21 -20.86 -2.58
N ASP A 20 -22.49 -20.82 -2.24
CA ASP A 20 -22.98 -20.70 -0.87
C ASP A 20 -23.70 -21.99 -0.43
N GLY A 21 -23.56 -22.42 0.83
CA GLY A 21 -24.29 -23.58 1.37
C GLY A 21 -25.77 -23.27 1.61
N VAL A 22 -26.66 -24.24 1.38
CA VAL A 22 -28.12 -24.05 1.51
C VAL A 22 -28.61 -24.58 2.86
N GLY A 23 -28.53 -23.75 3.90
CA GLY A 23 -28.99 -24.11 5.25
C GLY A 23 -28.01 -25.00 6.04
N ARG A 24 -28.26 -25.16 7.34
CA ARG A 24 -27.44 -26.02 8.21
C ARG A 24 -27.76 -27.50 7.97
N GLY A 25 -26.73 -28.32 7.74
CA GLY A 25 -26.86 -29.77 7.58
C GLY A 25 -27.17 -30.26 6.16
N SER A 26 -27.35 -29.35 5.19
CA SER A 26 -27.54 -29.72 3.79
C SER A 26 -26.20 -29.78 3.04
N VAL A 27 -26.07 -30.76 2.15
CA VAL A 27 -24.96 -30.83 1.18
C VAL A 27 -25.23 -30.01 -0.08
N ALA A 28 -26.47 -29.49 -0.23
CA ALA A 28 -26.85 -28.67 -1.35
C ALA A 28 -26.20 -27.29 -1.28
N VAL A 29 -25.87 -26.76 -2.46
CA VAL A 29 -25.18 -25.49 -2.63
C VAL A 29 -25.91 -24.61 -3.64
N ARG A 30 -25.79 -23.31 -3.48
CA ARG A 30 -26.34 -22.29 -4.37
C ARG A 30 -25.18 -21.63 -5.11
N VAL A 31 -25.24 -21.66 -6.43
CA VAL A 31 -24.37 -20.83 -7.28
C VAL A 31 -25.09 -19.53 -7.59
N SER A 32 -24.49 -18.40 -7.25
CA SER A 32 -25.04 -17.06 -7.53
C SER A 32 -24.02 -16.22 -8.32
N CYS A 33 -24.50 -15.31 -9.17
CA CYS A 33 -23.66 -14.41 -9.95
C CYS A 33 -24.04 -12.95 -9.67
N SER A 34 -23.07 -12.06 -9.61
CA SER A 34 -23.29 -10.63 -9.36
C SER A 34 -23.92 -9.89 -10.56
N ARG A 35 -24.14 -10.55 -11.70
CA ARG A 35 -24.91 -9.99 -12.81
C ARG A 35 -26.41 -10.25 -12.60
N PRO A 36 -27.26 -9.21 -12.65
CA PRO A 36 -28.70 -9.37 -12.43
C PRO A 36 -29.40 -10.24 -13.48
N SER A 37 -28.80 -10.40 -14.68
CA SER A 37 -29.34 -11.27 -15.73
C SER A 37 -29.11 -12.77 -15.50
N CYS A 38 -28.39 -13.14 -14.43
CA CYS A 38 -28.05 -14.53 -14.15
C CYS A 38 -28.89 -15.06 -12.99
N ALA A 39 -29.70 -16.08 -13.25
CA ALA A 39 -30.46 -16.75 -12.21
C ALA A 39 -29.54 -17.61 -11.32
N ALA A 40 -29.79 -17.58 -10.01
CA ALA A 40 -29.11 -18.48 -9.08
C ALA A 40 -29.53 -19.93 -9.33
N ARG A 41 -28.59 -20.88 -9.22
CA ARG A 41 -28.84 -22.31 -9.45
C ARG A 41 -28.58 -23.08 -8.16
N LEU A 42 -29.53 -23.93 -7.77
CA LEU A 42 -29.37 -24.88 -6.65
C LEU A 42 -28.82 -26.19 -7.18
N LEU A 43 -27.80 -26.73 -6.51
CA LEU A 43 -27.09 -27.93 -6.93
C LEU A 43 -26.91 -28.89 -5.75
N PRO A 44 -26.89 -30.20 -5.99
CA PRO A 44 -26.99 -31.21 -4.94
C PRO A 44 -25.70 -31.39 -4.12
N SER A 45 -24.56 -30.87 -4.59
CA SER A 45 -23.28 -31.01 -3.91
C SER A 45 -22.32 -29.86 -4.21
N ALA A 46 -21.36 -29.63 -3.31
CA ALA A 46 -20.30 -28.65 -3.52
C ALA A 46 -19.44 -28.93 -4.76
N ALA A 47 -19.25 -30.20 -5.14
CA ALA A 47 -18.50 -30.56 -6.34
C ALA A 47 -19.24 -30.11 -7.62
N ALA A 48 -20.52 -30.48 -7.74
CA ALA A 48 -21.39 -30.02 -8.84
C ALA A 48 -21.50 -28.49 -8.87
N GLY A 49 -21.55 -27.87 -7.68
CA GLY A 49 -21.54 -26.43 -7.52
C GLY A 49 -20.30 -25.73 -8.07
N ARG A 50 -19.10 -26.25 -7.77
CA ARG A 50 -17.84 -25.70 -8.29
C ARG A 50 -17.75 -25.86 -9.81
N GLU A 51 -18.15 -27.01 -10.34
CA GLU A 51 -18.15 -27.25 -11.78
C GLU A 51 -19.08 -26.28 -12.51
N ALA A 52 -20.33 -26.14 -12.03
CA ALA A 52 -21.29 -25.21 -12.61
C ALA A 52 -20.85 -23.75 -12.48
N ALA A 53 -20.19 -23.36 -11.38
CA ALA A 53 -19.67 -22.01 -11.20
C ALA A 53 -18.53 -21.69 -12.18
N VAL A 54 -17.61 -22.64 -12.41
CA VAL A 54 -16.53 -22.50 -13.38
C VAL A 54 -17.08 -22.46 -14.81
N GLU A 55 -18.05 -23.31 -15.13
CA GLU A 55 -18.71 -23.30 -16.45
C GLU A 55 -19.44 -21.97 -16.69
N HIS A 56 -20.17 -21.48 -15.69
CA HIS A 56 -20.86 -20.20 -15.73
C HIS A 56 -19.89 -19.02 -15.91
N LEU A 57 -18.75 -19.04 -15.21
CA LEU A 57 -17.70 -18.04 -15.40
C LEU A 57 -17.10 -18.10 -16.82
N LYS A 58 -16.85 -19.31 -17.36
CA LYS A 58 -16.38 -19.47 -18.75
C LYS A 58 -17.40 -18.91 -19.75
N ALA A 59 -18.69 -19.09 -19.51
CA ALA A 59 -19.74 -18.50 -20.35
C ALA A 59 -19.67 -16.96 -20.34
N HIS A 60 -19.46 -16.34 -19.18
CA HIS A 60 -19.23 -14.89 -19.09
C HIS A 60 -17.97 -14.42 -19.80
N LEU A 61 -16.87 -15.17 -19.69
CA LEU A 61 -15.62 -14.83 -20.37
C LEU A 61 -15.75 -14.93 -21.90
N ARG A 62 -16.50 -15.91 -22.41
CA ARG A 62 -16.79 -16.05 -23.85
C ARG A 62 -17.74 -14.99 -24.37
N ALA A 63 -18.78 -14.65 -23.58
CA ALA A 63 -19.75 -13.63 -23.94
C ALA A 63 -19.22 -12.20 -23.74
N ALA A 64 -18.13 -12.03 -22.99
CA ALA A 64 -17.48 -10.74 -22.85
C ALA A 64 -16.76 -10.39 -24.16
N ALA A 65 -17.17 -9.27 -24.77
CA ALA A 65 -16.34 -8.62 -25.79
C ALA A 65 -14.92 -8.35 -25.24
N ALA A 66 -13.94 -8.29 -26.15
CA ALA A 66 -12.52 -8.07 -25.85
C ALA A 66 -12.31 -6.94 -24.83
N PRO A 67 -11.21 -6.97 -24.04
CA PRO A 67 -10.96 -5.93 -23.06
C PRO A 67 -10.92 -4.57 -23.75
N ARG A 68 -11.71 -3.62 -23.24
CA ARG A 68 -11.86 -2.30 -23.82
C ARG A 68 -10.60 -1.48 -23.53
N ALA A 69 -9.90 -1.06 -24.58
CA ALA A 69 -8.60 -0.38 -24.44
C ALA A 69 -8.74 0.97 -23.71
N GLU A 70 -9.92 1.59 -23.81
CA GLU A 70 -10.34 2.83 -23.18
C GLU A 70 -10.87 2.64 -21.75
N ALA A 71 -11.10 1.40 -21.31
CA ALA A 71 -11.64 1.15 -19.98
C ALA A 71 -10.59 1.41 -18.88
N TYR A 72 -11.04 2.02 -17.79
CA TYR A 72 -10.24 2.08 -16.59
C TYR A 72 -10.19 0.75 -15.88
N CYS A 73 -9.09 0.51 -15.15
CA CYS A 73 -9.03 -0.64 -14.26
C CYS A 73 -10.26 -0.66 -13.34
N ALA A 74 -11.01 -1.77 -13.33
CA ALA A 74 -12.13 -2.02 -12.42
C ALA A 74 -11.73 -1.85 -10.93
N CYS A 75 -10.43 -1.90 -10.65
CA CYS A 75 -9.84 -1.61 -9.34
C CYS A 75 -9.95 -0.13 -8.90
N LYS A 76 -10.53 0.77 -9.71
CA LYS A 76 -10.83 2.15 -9.32
C LYS A 76 -11.89 2.26 -8.20
N ALA A 77 -12.45 1.14 -7.73
CA ALA A 77 -13.19 1.03 -6.47
C ALA A 77 -12.23 0.49 -5.38
N GLU A 78 -11.85 1.38 -4.45
CA GLU A 78 -11.13 1.17 -3.18
C GLU A 78 -10.04 0.07 -3.09
N GLY A 79 -8.77 0.48 -2.93
CA GLY A 79 -7.76 -0.33 -2.24
C GLY A 79 -6.67 -1.03 -3.07
N CYS A 80 -6.51 -0.75 -4.38
CA CYS A 80 -5.42 -1.38 -5.13
C CYS A 80 -4.03 -0.77 -4.79
N ARG A 81 -3.09 -1.64 -4.40
CA ARG A 81 -1.71 -1.31 -3.96
C ARG A 81 -0.79 -0.75 -5.07
N GLY A 82 -1.20 -0.83 -6.34
CA GLY A 82 -0.40 -0.41 -7.49
C GLY A 82 -0.58 1.05 -7.94
N HIS A 83 -1.45 1.82 -7.29
CA HIS A 83 -1.73 3.21 -7.66
C HIS A 83 -0.88 4.18 -6.84
N VAL A 84 0.19 4.69 -7.45
CA VAL A 84 0.86 5.90 -6.96
C VAL A 84 0.21 7.09 -7.66
N ARG A 85 -0.26 8.07 -6.88
CA ARG A 85 -0.70 9.37 -7.38
C ARG A 85 0.54 10.06 -7.99
N PRO A 86 0.51 10.52 -9.26
CA PRO A 86 1.58 11.37 -9.75
C PRO A 86 1.41 12.73 -9.08
N ALA A 87 2.03 12.90 -7.91
CA ALA A 87 2.01 14.12 -7.13
C ALA A 87 3.45 14.61 -6.84
N ASP A 88 4.36 14.44 -7.80
CA ASP A 88 5.75 14.92 -7.71
C ASP A 88 6.31 15.50 -9.03
N ARG A 89 5.48 16.16 -9.85
CA ARG A 89 5.95 17.12 -10.87
C ARG A 89 4.84 18.10 -11.21
N GLY A 90 5.20 19.38 -11.29
CA GLY A 90 4.28 20.52 -11.35
C GLY A 90 3.24 20.48 -12.47
N GLU A 91 2.16 21.20 -12.18
CA GLU A 91 1.11 21.71 -13.07
C GLU A 91 1.19 21.28 -14.54
N ARG A 92 0.49 20.19 -14.85
CA ARG A 92 -0.44 20.05 -15.99
C ARG A 92 -1.38 18.88 -15.69
N ALA A 93 -2.66 19.06 -15.99
CA ALA A 93 -3.74 18.11 -15.74
C ALA A 93 -3.65 16.83 -16.58
N GLU A 94 -2.62 16.00 -16.35
CA GLU A 94 -2.56 14.67 -16.96
C GLU A 94 -3.34 13.65 -16.13
N HIS A 95 -4.34 13.07 -16.79
CA HIS A 95 -5.31 12.16 -16.19
C HIS A 95 -4.68 10.80 -15.85
N TRP A 96 -5.02 10.27 -14.66
CA TRP A 96 -4.75 8.92 -14.14
C TRP A 96 -4.47 7.87 -15.24
N ARG A 97 -3.26 7.33 -15.30
CA ARG A 97 -2.95 6.18 -16.18
C ARG A 97 -2.44 5.00 -15.35
N CYS A 98 -3.18 3.91 -15.39
CA CYS A 98 -2.67 2.60 -15.01
C CYS A 98 -1.56 2.19 -15.98
N GLY A 99 -0.38 1.81 -15.48
CA GLY A 99 0.84 1.64 -16.29
C GLY A 99 0.93 0.34 -17.10
N GLY A 100 -0.11 -0.05 -17.83
CA GLY A 100 -0.11 -1.26 -18.68
C GLY A 100 -1.41 -1.42 -19.47
N ALA A 101 -1.40 -2.33 -20.46
CA ALA A 101 -2.59 -2.65 -21.25
C ALA A 101 -3.74 -3.16 -20.36
N VAL A 102 -4.97 -2.86 -20.75
CA VAL A 102 -6.17 -3.39 -20.10
C VAL A 102 -6.28 -4.88 -20.43
N VAL A 103 -6.51 -5.69 -19.40
CA VAL A 103 -6.61 -7.15 -19.46
C VAL A 103 -7.93 -7.58 -18.82
N LEU A 104 -8.47 -8.70 -19.28
CA LEU A 104 -9.48 -9.44 -18.54
C LEU A 104 -8.77 -10.51 -17.71
N ALA A 105 -8.94 -10.45 -16.40
CA ALA A 105 -8.28 -11.34 -15.46
C ALA A 105 -9.29 -12.08 -14.58
N VAL A 106 -8.93 -13.26 -14.11
CA VAL A 106 -9.73 -14.10 -13.22
C VAL A 106 -8.98 -14.31 -11.91
N LEU A 107 -9.68 -14.13 -10.80
CA LEU A 107 -9.24 -14.40 -9.45
C LEU A 107 -10.17 -15.44 -8.84
N GLY A 108 -9.61 -16.46 -8.18
CA GLY A 108 -10.38 -17.45 -7.45
C GLY A 108 -9.94 -17.51 -6.00
N ASP A 109 -10.88 -17.82 -5.11
CA ASP A 109 -10.56 -18.17 -3.75
C ASP A 109 -9.83 -19.51 -3.66
N ARG A 110 -8.97 -19.67 -2.65
CA ARG A 110 -8.21 -20.91 -2.42
C ARG A 110 -9.12 -22.08 -2.06
N GLU A 111 -10.25 -21.81 -1.43
CA GLU A 111 -11.22 -22.83 -1.03
C GLU A 111 -12.27 -23.10 -2.11
N GLY A 112 -12.19 -22.41 -3.26
CA GLY A 112 -13.10 -22.59 -4.39
C GLY A 112 -14.53 -22.18 -4.08
N ARG A 113 -14.72 -21.22 -3.16
CA ARG A 113 -16.06 -20.71 -2.77
C ARG A 113 -16.51 -19.53 -3.63
N TRP A 114 -15.60 -18.85 -4.32
CA TRP A 114 -15.95 -17.83 -5.30
C TRP A 114 -14.87 -17.64 -6.36
N TRP A 115 -15.29 -17.09 -7.50
CA TRP A 115 -14.45 -16.65 -8.60
C TRP A 115 -14.90 -15.28 -9.07
N GLN A 116 -13.95 -14.45 -9.46
CA GLN A 116 -14.19 -13.12 -9.97
C GLN A 116 -13.47 -12.94 -11.29
N ALA A 117 -14.16 -12.39 -12.28
CA ALA A 117 -13.55 -11.86 -13.49
C ALA A 117 -13.61 -10.34 -13.45
N LEU A 118 -12.48 -9.70 -13.76
CA LEU A 118 -12.32 -8.25 -13.73
C LEU A 118 -11.52 -7.74 -14.94
N GLU A 119 -11.91 -6.59 -15.44
CA GLU A 119 -11.19 -5.83 -16.47
C GLU A 119 -10.25 -4.84 -15.77
N CYS A 120 -8.94 -5.13 -15.74
CA CYS A 120 -7.94 -4.37 -14.99
C CYS A 120 -6.68 -4.12 -15.82
N CYS A 121 -5.71 -3.30 -15.38
CA CYS A 121 -4.45 -3.22 -16.12
C CYS A 121 -3.55 -4.42 -15.80
N SER A 122 -2.66 -4.77 -16.74
CA SER A 122 -1.72 -5.88 -16.59
C SER A 122 -0.86 -5.80 -15.31
N ARG A 123 -0.51 -4.59 -14.86
CA ARG A 123 0.19 -4.37 -13.58
C ARG A 123 -0.65 -4.71 -12.34
N CYS A 124 -1.94 -4.37 -12.35
CA CYS A 124 -2.85 -4.71 -11.27
C CYS A 124 -3.13 -6.22 -11.23
N ALA A 125 -3.24 -6.87 -12.39
CA ALA A 125 -3.32 -8.32 -12.47
C ALA A 125 -2.07 -8.99 -11.87
N ALA A 126 -0.87 -8.51 -12.23
CA ALA A 126 0.39 -9.05 -11.70
C ALA A 126 0.57 -8.83 -10.18
N ALA A 127 0.06 -7.72 -9.64
CA ALA A 127 0.15 -7.39 -8.22
C ALA A 127 -0.87 -8.13 -7.33
N THR A 128 -1.81 -8.88 -7.93
CA THR A 128 -2.88 -9.57 -7.21
C THR A 128 -2.60 -11.08 -7.17
N PRO A 129 -2.17 -11.64 -6.02
CA PRO A 129 -1.84 -13.06 -5.92
C PRO A 129 -2.99 -13.97 -6.34
N GLY A 130 -2.69 -15.02 -7.11
CA GLY A 130 -3.69 -15.97 -7.59
C GLY A 130 -4.50 -15.51 -8.81
N THR A 131 -4.20 -14.33 -9.36
CA THR A 131 -4.85 -13.80 -10.57
C THR A 131 -4.25 -14.41 -11.83
N LYS A 132 -5.10 -14.80 -12.78
CA LYS A 132 -4.71 -15.28 -14.12
C LYS A 132 -5.27 -14.36 -15.20
N ILE A 133 -4.42 -13.92 -16.11
CA ILE A 133 -4.84 -13.11 -17.27
C ILE A 133 -5.44 -14.05 -18.33
N VAL A 134 -6.65 -13.72 -18.80
CA VAL A 134 -7.40 -14.51 -19.78
C VAL A 134 -7.32 -13.87 -21.18
N SER A 135 -7.34 -12.53 -21.26
CA SER A 135 -7.17 -11.80 -22.52
C SER A 135 -6.60 -10.39 -22.28
N THR A 136 -5.99 -9.79 -23.31
CA THR A 136 -5.38 -8.44 -23.26
C THR A 136 -5.93 -7.59 -24.41
N ALA A 137 -6.24 -6.32 -24.16
CA ALA A 137 -6.64 -5.36 -25.18
C ALA A 137 -5.51 -5.12 -26.18
N ALA A 138 -5.82 -5.05 -27.47
CA ALA A 138 -4.89 -4.54 -28.47
C ALA A 138 -4.63 -3.05 -28.18
N GLN A 139 -3.36 -2.64 -28.08
CA GLN A 139 -3.03 -1.25 -27.82
C GLN A 139 -3.43 -0.37 -29.01
N VAL A 140 -4.26 0.65 -28.77
CA VAL A 140 -4.46 1.74 -29.73
C VAL A 140 -3.17 2.56 -29.74
N SER A 141 -2.38 2.39 -30.80
CA SER A 141 -1.19 3.22 -31.03
C SER A 141 -1.65 4.63 -31.37
N ALA A 142 -1.69 5.52 -30.38
CA ALA A 142 -1.80 6.95 -30.63
C ALA A 142 -0.49 7.42 -31.29
N ALA A 143 -0.62 7.93 -32.52
CA ALA A 143 0.47 8.51 -33.29
C ALA A 143 1.22 9.56 -32.45
N SER A 144 2.50 9.33 -32.22
CA SER A 144 3.48 10.36 -31.84
C SER A 144 4.69 10.16 -32.75
N GLY A 145 5.02 11.21 -33.48
CA GLY A 145 5.91 11.21 -34.63
C GLY A 145 7.22 10.47 -34.39
N ALA A 146 7.42 9.40 -35.17
CA ALA A 146 8.70 8.76 -35.33
C ALA A 146 9.59 9.67 -36.20
N VAL A 147 10.51 10.40 -35.58
CA VAL A 147 11.76 10.76 -36.24
C VAL A 147 12.55 9.47 -36.38
N SER A 148 12.64 8.98 -37.62
CA SER A 148 13.45 7.85 -38.04
C SER A 148 14.85 7.90 -37.44
N ARG A 149 15.22 6.87 -36.70
CA ARG A 149 16.62 6.47 -36.55
C ARG A 149 16.74 5.00 -36.93
N THR A 150 17.29 4.83 -38.13
CA THR A 150 17.72 3.60 -38.76
C THR A 150 18.61 2.80 -37.80
N ALA A 151 18.19 1.58 -37.47
CA ALA A 151 19.04 0.59 -36.82
C ALA A 151 19.89 -0.13 -37.89
N PRO A 152 21.18 -0.40 -37.64
CA PRO A 152 21.95 -1.32 -38.47
C PRO A 152 21.60 -2.77 -38.10
N ALA A 153 21.54 -3.62 -39.12
CA ALA A 153 21.18 -5.04 -39.06
C ALA A 153 22.21 -5.88 -38.27
N PRO A 154 21.78 -6.95 -37.57
CA PRO A 154 22.71 -7.95 -37.05
C PRO A 154 23.18 -8.88 -38.17
N ALA A 155 24.50 -8.97 -38.33
CA ALA A 155 25.15 -9.94 -39.19
C ALA A 155 24.96 -11.37 -38.64
N ARG A 156 24.59 -12.26 -39.56
CA ARG A 156 24.57 -13.72 -39.38
C ARG A 156 25.98 -14.24 -39.12
N VAL A 157 26.16 -15.09 -38.12
CA VAL A 157 27.26 -16.06 -38.08
C VAL A 157 26.70 -17.45 -37.81
N ARG A 158 27.25 -18.39 -38.57
CA ARG A 158 26.80 -19.76 -38.84
C ARG A 158 27.02 -20.71 -37.65
N ALA A 159 26.23 -21.79 -37.71
CA ALA A 159 26.40 -23.04 -37.00
C ALA A 159 27.80 -23.66 -37.20
N ALA A 160 28.30 -24.29 -36.15
CA ALA A 160 29.26 -25.37 -36.23
C ALA A 160 28.94 -26.41 -35.14
N GLU A 161 28.90 -27.66 -35.57
CA GLU A 161 28.55 -28.87 -34.84
C GLU A 161 29.59 -29.25 -33.77
N GLY A 162 29.13 -29.95 -32.73
CA GLY A 162 30.01 -30.55 -31.73
C GLY A 162 29.25 -31.17 -30.55
N ARG A 163 28.80 -32.41 -30.71
CA ARG A 163 28.37 -33.35 -29.64
C ARG A 163 29.57 -34.25 -29.32
N PRO A 164 29.85 -34.71 -28.08
CA PRO A 164 29.16 -35.86 -27.45
C PRO A 164 28.85 -35.64 -25.94
N ALA A 165 27.71 -36.13 -25.40
CA ALA A 165 27.44 -37.44 -24.76
C ALA A 165 27.86 -37.55 -23.27
N GLY A 166 26.86 -37.80 -22.41
CA GLY A 166 26.99 -38.08 -20.97
C GLY A 166 25.65 -37.95 -20.22
N LEU A 167 24.87 -39.03 -20.18
CA LEU A 167 23.67 -39.27 -19.34
C LEU A 167 24.08 -39.67 -17.89
N PRO A 168 23.18 -39.98 -16.91
CA PRO A 168 21.70 -40.04 -16.92
C PRO A 168 21.01 -39.42 -15.67
N ALA A 169 19.68 -39.64 -15.60
CA ALA A 169 18.82 -39.80 -14.41
C ALA A 169 18.11 -38.54 -13.87
N SER A 170 16.84 -38.53 -13.47
CA SER A 170 15.68 -39.41 -13.60
C SER A 170 14.47 -38.57 -13.15
N ALA A 171 13.30 -38.79 -13.73
CA ALA A 171 12.03 -38.39 -13.14
C ALA A 171 11.78 -39.16 -11.83
N GLN A 172 11.01 -38.60 -10.89
CA GLN A 172 9.87 -39.27 -10.25
C GLN A 172 9.18 -38.38 -9.17
N PHE A 173 7.92 -38.04 -9.45
CA PHE A 173 6.86 -38.03 -8.44
C PHE A 173 6.33 -39.47 -8.34
N SER A 174 6.19 -39.99 -7.12
CA SER A 174 5.40 -41.18 -6.72
C SER A 174 5.13 -40.99 -5.22
N HIS A 175 3.94 -41.24 -4.67
CA HIS A 175 3.15 -42.46 -4.83
C HIS A 175 1.64 -42.20 -4.93
N SER A 176 1.04 -43.00 -5.81
CA SER A 176 -0.37 -43.36 -5.89
C SER A 176 -0.73 -44.44 -4.87
N ALA A 177 -2.02 -44.52 -4.52
CA ALA A 177 -2.76 -45.77 -4.35
C ALA A 177 -4.15 -45.52 -4.99
N THR A 178 -4.36 -45.86 -6.27
CA THR A 178 -4.87 -47.16 -6.79
C THR A 178 -6.28 -47.46 -6.24
N ALA A 179 -7.36 -46.96 -6.88
CA ALA A 179 -8.17 -47.58 -7.95
C ALA A 179 -9.20 -48.63 -7.41
N PRO A 180 -10.34 -48.94 -8.07
CA PRO A 180 -10.67 -48.67 -9.48
C PRO A 180 -12.05 -48.07 -9.80
N VAL A 181 -12.10 -47.58 -11.04
CA VAL A 181 -13.23 -47.14 -11.86
C VAL A 181 -14.02 -48.36 -12.38
N PRO A 182 -15.30 -48.18 -12.74
CA PRO A 182 -15.72 -48.61 -14.06
C PRO A 182 -16.34 -47.46 -14.87
N GLN A 183 -15.92 -47.37 -16.12
CA GLN A 183 -16.51 -46.65 -17.24
C GLN A 183 -16.71 -47.70 -18.35
N PRO A 184 -17.30 -47.37 -19.51
CA PRO A 184 -18.34 -46.39 -19.85
C PRO A 184 -19.44 -47.07 -20.71
N VAL A 185 -20.53 -46.36 -21.03
CA VAL A 185 -21.21 -46.55 -22.32
C VAL A 185 -21.64 -45.20 -22.90
N SER A 186 -21.12 -44.93 -24.09
CA SER A 186 -21.54 -43.86 -24.99
C SER A 186 -22.86 -44.26 -25.66
N ALA A 187 -23.75 -43.29 -25.87
CA ALA A 187 -24.75 -43.40 -26.93
C ALA A 187 -25.02 -42.01 -27.54
N SER A 188 -24.79 -41.95 -28.84
CA SER A 188 -25.12 -40.87 -29.75
C SER A 188 -26.63 -40.79 -30.02
N ALA A 189 -27.05 -39.63 -30.53
CA ALA A 189 -27.91 -39.44 -31.71
C ALA A 189 -29.22 -38.65 -31.53
N SER A 190 -29.39 -37.75 -32.51
CA SER A 190 -30.65 -37.33 -33.18
C SER A 190 -31.59 -36.40 -32.39
N ALA A 191 -31.68 -35.12 -32.77
CA ALA A 191 -32.40 -34.55 -33.92
C ALA A 191 -33.93 -34.56 -33.73
N SER A 192 -34.55 -33.36 -33.73
CA SER A 192 -35.64 -32.97 -34.65
C SER A 192 -36.45 -31.78 -34.12
N GLY A 193 -36.65 -30.79 -35.00
CA GLY A 193 -37.88 -29.98 -35.15
C GLY A 193 -38.17 -28.90 -34.11
N SER A 194 -38.83 -27.78 -34.39
CA SER A 194 -39.41 -27.18 -35.61
C SER A 194 -39.83 -25.74 -35.25
N THR A 195 -39.69 -24.80 -36.19
CA THR A 195 -40.66 -23.73 -36.60
C THR A 195 -41.43 -22.94 -35.50
N SER A 196 -41.55 -21.60 -35.50
CA SER A 196 -42.14 -20.72 -36.53
C SER A 196 -42.19 -19.25 -36.05
N GLY A 197 -42.27 -18.29 -36.99
CA GLY A 197 -42.94 -16.98 -36.84
C GLY A 197 -42.00 -15.77 -36.79
N SER A 198 -41.68 -15.08 -37.90
CA SER A 198 -42.49 -14.05 -38.61
C SER A 198 -42.73 -12.78 -37.78
N ALA A 199 -42.66 -11.55 -38.27
CA ALA A 199 -42.26 -10.98 -39.56
C ALA A 199 -42.25 -9.42 -39.43
N ALA A 200 -41.60 -8.77 -40.40
CA ALA A 200 -41.87 -7.42 -40.95
C ALA A 200 -41.60 -6.17 -40.08
N GLY A 201 -41.07 -5.07 -40.61
CA GLY A 201 -40.68 -4.74 -41.97
C GLY A 201 -40.34 -3.25 -42.15
N SER A 202 -39.54 -2.99 -43.20
CA SER A 202 -39.57 -1.79 -44.07
C SER A 202 -38.89 -0.49 -43.58
N GLY A 203 -38.11 0.26 -44.38
CA GLY A 203 -37.66 0.11 -45.77
C GLY A 203 -36.93 1.37 -46.28
N PHE A 204 -36.12 1.19 -47.34
CA PHE A 204 -35.72 2.09 -48.43
C PHE A 204 -34.92 3.41 -48.23
N GLY A 205 -33.94 3.61 -49.11
CA GLY A 205 -33.51 4.96 -49.56
C GLY A 205 -32.07 5.09 -50.08
N SER A 206 -31.87 4.92 -51.39
CA SER A 206 -30.64 5.13 -52.17
C SER A 206 -30.17 6.60 -52.27
N GLY A 207 -28.91 6.86 -52.67
CA GLY A 207 -28.57 8.08 -53.41
C GLY A 207 -27.14 8.65 -53.33
N ALA A 208 -26.34 8.37 -54.37
CA ALA A 208 -25.43 9.24 -55.16
C ALA A 208 -24.54 10.37 -54.54
N ALA A 209 -23.31 10.42 -55.06
CA ALA A 209 -22.33 11.53 -55.01
C ALA A 209 -22.76 12.78 -55.80
N PRO A 210 -22.13 13.97 -55.60
CA PRO A 210 -21.01 14.44 -56.44
C PRO A 210 -19.92 15.21 -55.63
N ALA A 211 -18.62 15.19 -55.97
CA ALA A 211 -17.83 15.92 -56.99
C ALA A 211 -17.40 17.38 -56.65
N SER A 212 -16.07 17.56 -56.69
CA SER A 212 -15.28 18.69 -57.23
C SER A 212 -15.17 20.04 -56.50
N GLY A 213 -13.93 20.55 -56.40
CA GLY A 213 -13.65 21.99 -56.18
C GLY A 213 -12.23 22.39 -55.71
N SER A 214 -11.23 22.26 -56.60
CA SER A 214 -10.07 23.15 -56.85
C SER A 214 -9.19 23.78 -55.73
N ALA A 215 -7.90 23.39 -55.76
CA ALA A 215 -6.61 24.15 -55.86
C ALA A 215 -6.61 25.72 -55.85
N PRO A 216 -5.49 26.45 -55.57
CA PRO A 216 -4.10 26.10 -55.93
C PRO A 216 -2.94 26.51 -54.99
N ALA A 217 -1.73 26.08 -55.38
CA ALA A 217 -0.41 26.44 -54.87
C ALA A 217 0.08 27.82 -55.34
N PRO A 218 1.21 28.32 -54.80
CA PRO A 218 2.27 28.82 -55.68
C PRO A 218 3.70 28.35 -55.30
N GLY A 219 4.58 28.40 -56.30
CA GLY A 219 5.88 27.75 -56.41
C GLY A 219 7.12 28.55 -55.92
N PRO A 220 8.32 28.29 -56.51
CA PRO A 220 9.62 28.34 -55.82
C PRO A 220 10.57 29.51 -56.16
N ALA A 221 11.55 29.72 -55.25
CA ALA A 221 12.93 30.27 -55.36
C ALA A 221 13.20 31.64 -56.05
N PRO A 222 14.18 32.43 -55.55
CA PRO A 222 15.58 32.31 -56.04
C PRO A 222 16.70 32.65 -55.01
N GLY A 223 17.95 32.26 -55.29
CA GLY A 223 19.18 32.91 -54.75
C GLY A 223 19.90 33.70 -55.88
N PRO A 224 21.21 34.03 -55.83
CA PRO A 224 22.18 34.21 -54.73
C PRO A 224 23.02 35.53 -54.85
N ALA A 225 23.84 35.87 -53.83
CA ALA A 225 25.10 36.68 -53.88
C ALA A 225 25.63 36.86 -52.43
N ALA A 226 26.88 37.16 -52.10
CA ALA A 226 28.24 36.85 -52.54
C ALA A 226 29.18 37.51 -51.49
N SER A 227 30.31 36.87 -51.18
CA SER A 227 31.56 37.45 -50.63
C SER A 227 31.67 37.77 -49.12
N GLY A 228 32.67 37.19 -48.45
CA GLY A 228 33.13 37.60 -47.13
C GLY A 228 34.00 36.59 -46.39
N ASP A 229 35.27 36.50 -46.79
CA ASP A 229 36.48 36.02 -46.09
C ASP A 229 36.44 34.83 -45.11
N ALA A 230 37.16 33.79 -45.53
CA ALA A 230 37.61 32.68 -44.70
C ALA A 230 38.62 33.16 -43.65
N SER A 231 38.18 33.26 -42.39
CA SER A 231 39.07 33.32 -41.22
C SER A 231 39.32 31.91 -40.68
N VAL A 232 40.58 31.49 -40.76
CA VAL A 232 41.12 30.28 -40.12
C VAL A 232 40.86 30.32 -38.61
N PRO A 233 40.22 29.31 -37.99
CA PRO A 233 40.12 29.27 -36.54
C PRO A 233 41.46 28.80 -35.95
N GLY A 234 42.22 29.75 -35.40
CA GLY A 234 43.36 29.45 -34.53
C GLY A 234 42.93 28.64 -33.29
N PRO A 235 43.86 27.98 -32.58
CA PRO A 235 43.54 27.10 -31.47
C PRO A 235 42.86 27.91 -30.37
N GLY A 236 41.54 27.74 -30.24
CA GLY A 236 40.75 28.42 -29.23
C GLY A 236 41.33 28.12 -27.85
N ARG A 237 41.85 29.16 -27.18
CA ARG A 237 42.15 29.14 -25.75
C ARG A 237 40.91 28.58 -25.03
N ARG A 238 40.99 27.33 -24.57
CA ARG A 238 39.95 26.73 -23.72
C ARG A 238 39.83 27.63 -22.49
N ARG A 239 38.72 28.38 -22.40
CA ARG A 239 38.38 29.15 -21.19
C ARG A 239 38.53 28.23 -19.97
N PRO A 240 39.18 28.68 -18.89
CA PRO A 240 39.31 27.87 -17.68
C PRO A 240 37.93 27.42 -17.23
N ARG A 241 37.74 26.09 -17.12
CA ARG A 241 36.49 25.50 -16.69
C ARG A 241 36.24 25.94 -15.25
N ARG A 242 35.24 26.80 -15.06
CA ARG A 242 34.87 27.25 -13.71
C ARG A 242 34.52 26.04 -12.85
N PRO A 243 35.03 25.97 -11.60
CA PRO A 243 34.70 24.86 -10.71
C PRO A 243 33.19 24.84 -10.44
N LYS A 244 32.61 23.64 -10.47
CA LYS A 244 31.17 23.42 -10.28
C LYS A 244 30.92 22.27 -9.33
N ILE A 245 29.86 22.44 -8.54
CA ILE A 245 29.22 21.40 -7.75
C ILE A 245 27.73 21.35 -8.10
N ALA A 246 27.27 20.18 -8.54
CA ALA A 246 25.96 20.03 -9.18
C ALA A 246 25.75 21.03 -10.34
N GLN A 247 24.77 21.94 -10.23
CA GLN A 247 24.47 22.96 -11.24
C GLN A 247 25.00 24.36 -10.87
N ARG A 248 25.63 24.51 -9.69
CA ARG A 248 26.13 25.81 -9.19
C ARG A 248 27.57 26.04 -9.61
N ILE A 249 27.87 27.27 -10.02
CA ILE A 249 29.24 27.73 -10.29
C ILE A 249 29.80 28.25 -8.97
N ILE A 250 30.97 27.74 -8.57
CA ILE A 250 31.65 28.17 -7.34
C ILE A 250 32.37 29.49 -7.65
N PRO A 251 32.05 30.60 -6.95
CA PRO A 251 32.73 31.89 -7.15
C PRO A 251 34.21 31.78 -6.79
N TYR A 252 35.07 32.42 -7.59
CA TYR A 252 36.52 32.37 -7.37
C TYR A 252 36.96 33.14 -6.11
N ASP A 253 36.20 34.16 -5.76
CA ASP A 253 36.36 35.05 -4.62
C ASP A 253 35.60 34.60 -3.36
N LEU A 254 34.96 33.41 -3.38
CA LEU A 254 34.24 32.88 -2.23
C LEU A 254 35.17 32.77 -1.01
N ARG A 255 34.76 33.40 0.09
CA ARG A 255 35.41 33.34 1.41
C ARG A 255 34.47 32.66 2.41
N PRO A 256 35.00 31.89 3.38
CA PRO A 256 36.41 31.53 3.57
C PRO A 256 36.98 30.65 2.43
N VAL A 257 38.29 30.73 2.17
CA VAL A 257 38.96 29.94 1.10
C VAL A 257 38.78 28.43 1.34
N VAL A 258 38.86 28.00 2.60
CA VAL A 258 38.61 26.61 3.00
C VAL A 258 37.24 26.08 2.56
N LEU A 259 36.19 26.93 2.58
CA LEU A 259 34.86 26.54 2.08
C LEU A 259 34.86 26.37 0.56
N ARG A 260 35.52 27.27 -0.16
CA ARG A 260 35.67 27.18 -1.62
C ARG A 260 36.38 25.90 -2.01
N ASP A 261 37.45 25.55 -1.30
CA ASP A 261 38.25 24.36 -1.58
C ASP A 261 37.46 23.07 -1.25
N GLU A 262 36.70 23.04 -0.14
CA GLU A 262 35.77 21.94 0.18
C GLU A 262 34.69 21.75 -0.91
N LEU A 263 34.12 22.83 -1.45
CA LEU A 263 33.12 22.74 -2.53
C LEU A 263 33.73 22.19 -3.84
N ILE A 264 35.00 22.51 -4.13
CA ILE A 264 35.73 21.97 -5.27
C ILE A 264 35.97 20.48 -5.07
N GLU A 265 36.51 20.09 -3.90
CA GLU A 265 36.78 18.70 -3.53
C GLU A 265 35.51 17.87 -3.59
N LEU A 266 34.40 18.34 -3.00
CA LEU A 266 33.10 17.66 -3.07
C LEU A 266 32.64 17.46 -4.51
N GLY A 267 32.82 18.48 -5.37
CA GLY A 267 32.54 18.35 -6.79
C GLY A 267 33.32 17.20 -7.44
N ASP A 268 34.60 17.04 -7.10
CA ASP A 268 35.44 15.96 -7.60
C ASP A 268 35.11 14.60 -7.00
N LEU A 269 34.78 14.53 -5.70
CA LEU A 269 34.32 13.31 -5.04
C LEU A 269 33.01 12.78 -5.65
N PHE A 270 32.04 13.66 -5.94
CA PHE A 270 30.82 13.26 -6.64
C PHE A 270 31.10 12.77 -8.07
N ARG A 271 32.01 13.43 -8.80
CA ARG A 271 32.44 12.97 -10.14
C ARG A 271 33.16 11.63 -10.08
N ALA A 272 34.00 11.41 -9.07
CA ALA A 272 34.68 10.13 -8.84
C ALA A 272 33.68 9.03 -8.50
N TYR A 273 32.72 9.32 -7.61
CA TYR A 273 31.64 8.40 -7.26
C TYR A 273 30.82 7.98 -8.49
N GLN A 274 30.43 8.92 -9.36
CA GLN A 274 29.68 8.64 -10.60
C GLN A 274 30.42 7.75 -11.61
N ARG A 275 31.76 7.67 -11.52
CA ARG A 275 32.57 6.80 -12.39
C ARG A 275 32.75 5.39 -11.84
N ARG A 276 32.30 5.11 -10.61
CA ARG A 276 32.41 3.77 -10.01
C ARG A 276 31.46 2.80 -10.72
N SER A 277 31.94 1.58 -10.95
CA SER A 277 31.15 0.48 -11.50
C SER A 277 30.12 -0.06 -10.51
N GLU A 278 30.42 0.00 -9.21
CA GLU A 278 29.56 -0.47 -8.14
C GLU A 278 29.04 0.69 -7.29
N PRO A 279 27.72 0.79 -7.08
CA PRO A 279 27.12 1.85 -6.28
C PRO A 279 27.31 1.57 -4.77
N ASP A 280 28.05 2.45 -4.10
CA ASP A 280 28.25 2.46 -2.65
C ASP A 280 27.33 3.50 -1.99
N LEU A 281 26.17 3.03 -1.53
CA LEU A 281 25.14 3.90 -0.97
C LEU A 281 25.53 4.55 0.37
N ALA A 282 26.45 3.96 1.12
CA ALA A 282 26.94 4.53 2.38
C ALA A 282 27.83 5.74 2.08
N LEU A 283 28.82 5.56 1.20
CA LEU A 283 29.66 6.67 0.73
C LEU A 283 28.82 7.78 0.08
N LEU A 284 27.81 7.44 -0.71
CA LEU A 284 26.92 8.42 -1.32
C LEU A 284 26.16 9.26 -0.29
N ALA A 285 25.70 8.65 0.80
CA ALA A 285 25.02 9.35 1.88
C ALA A 285 25.96 10.36 2.56
N ASP A 286 27.21 9.98 2.82
CA ASP A 286 28.19 10.86 3.45
C ASP A 286 28.58 12.04 2.56
N LEU A 287 28.71 11.81 1.24
CA LEU A 287 28.92 12.87 0.27
C LEU A 287 27.74 13.87 0.24
N HIS A 288 26.50 13.38 0.32
CA HIS A 288 25.32 14.24 0.40
C HIS A 288 25.25 15.04 1.71
N ALA A 289 25.63 14.44 2.84
CA ALA A 289 25.67 15.12 4.14
C ALA A 289 26.77 16.20 4.20
N ARG A 290 27.99 15.91 3.69
CA ARG A 290 29.05 16.92 3.55
C ARG A 290 28.60 18.06 2.65
N LYS A 291 27.93 17.75 1.52
CA LYS A 291 27.37 18.75 0.61
C LYS A 291 26.31 19.64 1.28
N ALA A 292 25.43 19.08 2.10
CA ALA A 292 24.44 19.85 2.84
C ALA A 292 25.10 20.88 3.77
N ARG A 293 26.09 20.45 4.55
CA ARG A 293 26.88 21.34 5.43
C ARG A 293 27.62 22.43 4.65
N ALA A 294 28.28 22.06 3.56
CA ALA A 294 28.99 23.03 2.71
C ALA A 294 28.04 24.06 2.07
N PHE A 295 26.82 23.65 1.71
CA PHE A 295 25.81 24.55 1.17
C PHE A 295 25.20 25.48 2.22
N ILE A 296 25.06 25.04 3.47
CA ILE A 296 24.68 25.92 4.60
C ILE A 296 25.77 26.96 4.82
N ALA A 297 27.04 26.53 4.96
CA ALA A 297 28.16 27.45 5.17
C ALA A 297 28.31 28.45 4.01
N TRP A 298 28.03 28.03 2.78
CA TRP A 298 28.00 28.92 1.62
C TRP A 298 26.80 29.87 1.67
N ALA A 299 25.61 29.38 2.01
CA ALA A 299 24.44 30.23 2.18
C ALA A 299 24.66 31.31 3.25
N ASP A 300 25.35 30.98 4.34
CA ASP A 300 25.65 31.92 5.43
C ASP A 300 26.71 32.95 5.00
N ALA A 301 27.70 32.54 4.20
CA ALA A 301 28.73 33.44 3.68
C ALA A 301 28.20 34.42 2.62
N THR A 302 27.14 34.07 1.87
CA THR A 302 26.62 34.90 0.76
C THR A 302 25.18 35.38 0.97
N CYS A 303 24.54 35.04 2.09
CA CYS A 303 23.13 35.28 2.38
C CYS A 303 22.16 34.78 1.27
N ASP A 304 22.48 33.67 0.58
CA ASP A 304 21.65 33.12 -0.52
C ASP A 304 20.67 32.05 0.01
N THR A 305 19.39 32.41 0.09
CA THR A 305 18.30 31.51 0.51
C THR A 305 18.13 30.29 -0.41
N GLY A 306 18.47 30.41 -1.69
CA GLY A 306 18.44 29.30 -2.63
C GLY A 306 19.45 28.20 -2.29
N LEU A 307 20.60 28.55 -1.70
CA LEU A 307 21.58 27.59 -1.20
C LEU A 307 21.08 26.83 0.03
N ARG A 308 20.24 27.45 0.87
CA ARG A 308 19.59 26.76 2.01
C ARG A 308 18.62 25.68 1.54
N LEU A 309 17.84 25.96 0.50
CA LEU A 309 16.97 24.96 -0.13
C LEU A 309 17.79 23.85 -0.81
N ASP A 310 18.91 24.20 -1.43
CA ASP A 310 19.85 23.21 -1.98
C ASP A 310 20.45 22.32 -0.89
N ALA A 311 20.77 22.88 0.28
CA ALA A 311 21.26 22.14 1.43
C ALA A 311 20.22 21.17 1.98
N GLN A 312 18.97 21.61 2.16
CA GLN A 312 17.87 20.74 2.58
C GLN A 312 17.67 19.57 1.61
N ARG A 313 17.72 19.83 0.30
CA ARG A 313 17.64 18.77 -0.72
C ARG A 313 18.82 17.80 -0.64
N ALA A 314 20.02 18.29 -0.35
CA ALA A 314 21.19 17.44 -0.14
C ALA A 314 21.04 16.57 1.12
N GLU A 315 20.51 17.12 2.22
CA GLU A 315 20.25 16.37 3.46
C GLU A 315 19.17 15.29 3.27
N GLN A 316 18.10 15.62 2.54
CA GLN A 316 17.07 14.64 2.15
C GLN A 316 17.67 13.52 1.29
N ALA A 317 18.57 13.85 0.35
CA ALA A 317 19.26 12.85 -0.46
C ALA A 317 20.20 11.96 0.39
N ALA A 318 20.88 12.53 1.40
CA ALA A 318 21.68 11.75 2.35
C ALA A 318 20.81 10.75 3.11
N THR A 319 19.68 11.22 3.65
CA THR A 319 18.70 10.39 4.38
C THR A 319 18.14 9.27 3.49
N ALA A 320 17.78 9.58 2.25
CA ALA A 320 17.28 8.60 1.30
C ALA A 320 18.34 7.55 0.92
N ALA A 321 19.59 7.96 0.72
CA ALA A 321 20.69 7.05 0.42
C ALA A 321 20.98 6.11 1.61
N ARG A 322 20.95 6.60 2.85
CA ARG A 322 21.05 5.77 4.07
C ARG A 322 19.92 4.76 4.15
N LEU A 323 18.68 5.19 3.91
CA LEU A 323 17.53 4.29 3.95
C LEU A 323 17.63 3.18 2.88
N GLN A 324 18.07 3.53 1.68
CA GLN A 324 18.30 2.54 0.62
C GLN A 324 19.45 1.60 0.95
N HIS A 325 20.53 2.10 1.55
CA HIS A 325 21.63 1.27 2.02
C HIS A 325 21.13 0.27 3.06
N GLN A 326 20.42 0.73 4.09
CA GLN A 326 19.80 -0.10 5.15
C GLN A 326 18.86 -1.17 4.57
N HIS A 327 18.02 -0.81 3.60
CA HIS A 327 17.15 -1.76 2.92
C HIS A 327 17.90 -2.82 2.11
N ARG A 328 19.09 -2.49 1.60
CA ARG A 328 19.89 -3.37 0.73
C ARG A 328 20.84 -4.28 1.52
N THR A 329 21.43 -3.78 2.60
CA THR A 329 22.36 -4.55 3.44
C THR A 329 21.66 -5.35 4.53
N GLY A 330 20.36 -5.12 4.75
CA GLY A 330 19.62 -5.78 5.83
C GLY A 330 19.99 -5.25 7.22
N VAL A 331 20.93 -4.31 7.30
CA VAL A 331 21.25 -3.53 8.49
C VAL A 331 20.12 -2.52 8.67
N SER A 332 18.96 -3.00 9.15
CA SER A 332 18.09 -2.13 9.93
C SER A 332 18.90 -1.62 11.11
N SER A 333 18.62 -0.42 11.61
CA SER A 333 19.00 -0.06 12.98
C SER A 333 18.63 -1.26 13.84
N GLU A 334 19.62 -2.07 14.20
CA GLU A 334 19.38 -3.27 14.98
C GLU A 334 18.71 -2.75 16.23
N ASP A 335 17.48 -3.20 16.44
CA ASP A 335 16.97 -3.14 17.78
C ASP A 335 17.99 -3.93 18.61
N PRO A 336 18.60 -3.34 19.65
CA PRO A 336 19.73 -3.95 20.34
C PRO A 336 19.37 -5.27 21.03
N SER A 337 18.10 -5.70 21.00
CA SER A 337 17.62 -7.00 21.51
C SER A 337 17.48 -8.10 20.45
N GLY A 338 17.58 -7.82 19.15
CA GLY A 338 17.41 -8.81 18.08
C GLY A 338 15.96 -9.30 17.86
N VAL A 339 14.97 -8.71 18.53
CA VAL A 339 13.56 -9.12 18.41
C VAL A 339 12.90 -8.53 17.15
N THR A 340 12.34 -9.40 16.30
CA THR A 340 11.55 -8.98 15.13
C THR A 340 10.17 -8.48 15.54
N ARG A 341 9.99 -7.16 15.61
CA ARG A 341 8.73 -6.50 15.99
C ARG A 341 7.79 -6.26 14.83
N LEU A 342 6.49 -6.20 15.13
CA LEU A 342 5.44 -5.86 14.16
C LEU A 342 5.55 -4.42 13.66
N LEU A 343 5.78 -3.48 14.58
CA LEU A 343 6.15 -2.12 14.26
C LEU A 343 7.67 -2.02 14.33
N THR A 344 8.29 -1.64 13.21
CA THR A 344 9.72 -1.89 12.99
C THR A 344 10.61 -0.66 13.17
N GLY A 345 10.05 0.49 13.54
CA GLY A 345 10.85 1.71 13.63
C GLY A 345 10.30 2.70 14.63
N ALA A 346 11.20 3.51 15.21
CA ALA A 346 10.91 4.46 16.28
C ALA A 346 9.74 5.40 15.98
N ALA A 347 9.63 5.91 14.74
CA ALA A 347 8.50 6.74 14.34
C ALA A 347 7.15 6.01 14.42
N GLN A 348 7.11 4.70 14.13
CA GLN A 348 5.89 3.89 14.26
C GLN A 348 5.50 3.71 15.72
N TRP A 349 6.48 3.50 16.59
CA TRP A 349 6.29 3.38 18.04
C TRP A 349 5.78 4.69 18.63
N GLU A 350 6.32 5.82 18.16
CA GLU A 350 5.87 7.13 18.59
C GLU A 350 4.43 7.40 18.18
N HIS A 351 4.06 7.07 16.93
CA HIS A 351 2.67 7.18 16.51
C HIS A 351 1.72 6.31 17.36
N ALA A 352 2.13 5.10 17.76
CA ALA A 352 1.32 4.28 18.65
C ALA A 352 1.09 4.96 20.00
N ARG A 353 2.14 5.55 20.60
CA ARG A 353 2.04 6.33 21.84
C ARG A 353 1.18 7.58 21.67
N SER A 354 1.34 8.33 20.58
CA SER A 354 0.53 9.53 20.31
C SER A 354 -0.97 9.21 20.20
N VAL A 355 -1.34 8.06 19.62
CA VAL A 355 -2.75 7.63 19.60
C VAL A 355 -3.26 7.32 21.01
N LEU A 356 -2.52 6.56 21.81
CA LEU A 356 -2.94 6.23 23.18
C LEU A 356 -3.04 7.47 24.07
N ALA A 357 -2.10 8.40 23.95
CA ALA A 357 -2.15 9.69 24.65
C ALA A 357 -3.38 10.50 24.23
N HIS A 358 -3.60 10.67 22.92
CA HIS A 358 -4.78 11.37 22.42
C HIS A 358 -6.08 10.79 22.97
N VAL A 359 -6.22 9.46 22.97
CA VAL A 359 -7.42 8.79 23.48
C VAL A 359 -7.58 8.97 24.99
N THR A 360 -6.48 8.96 25.74
CA THR A 360 -6.50 9.22 27.18
C THR A 360 -7.15 10.58 27.48
N ASP A 361 -6.86 11.58 26.65
CA ASP A 361 -7.34 12.96 26.79
C ASP A 361 -8.72 13.21 26.16
N SER A 362 -9.13 12.40 25.17
CA SER A 362 -10.32 12.68 24.32
C SER A 362 -11.44 11.66 24.37
N THR A 363 -11.34 10.62 25.22
CA THR A 363 -12.42 9.64 25.41
C THR A 363 -13.63 10.31 26.06
N PRO A 364 -14.82 10.30 25.42
CA PRO A 364 -16.00 11.03 25.90
C PRO A 364 -16.74 10.31 27.05
N LEU A 365 -16.56 9.00 27.19
CA LEU A 365 -17.23 8.17 28.20
C LEU A 365 -16.19 7.60 29.19
N PRO A 366 -16.56 7.44 30.47
CA PRO A 366 -15.65 6.92 31.49
C PRO A 366 -15.40 5.42 31.36
N GLY A 367 -14.35 4.94 32.00
CA GLY A 367 -14.07 3.52 32.20
C GLY A 367 -13.25 2.84 31.10
N PRO A 368 -12.75 1.62 31.38
CA PRO A 368 -11.80 0.91 30.52
C PRO A 368 -12.44 0.39 29.22
N GLU A 369 -13.71 0.01 29.26
CA GLU A 369 -14.45 -0.48 28.08
C GLU A 369 -14.61 0.62 27.03
N ALA A 370 -15.08 1.80 27.44
CA ALA A 370 -15.16 3.01 26.62
C ALA A 370 -13.79 3.35 26.03
N ARG A 371 -12.75 3.38 26.87
CA ARG A 371 -11.39 3.73 26.45
C ARG A 371 -10.84 2.76 25.41
N LEU A 372 -10.99 1.45 25.61
CA LEU A 372 -10.54 0.46 24.64
C LEU A 372 -11.28 0.58 23.30
N LEU A 373 -12.61 0.74 23.34
CA LEU A 373 -13.41 0.93 22.12
C LEU A 373 -12.97 2.19 21.36
N VAL A 374 -12.79 3.31 22.07
CA VAL A 374 -12.34 4.57 21.50
C VAL A 374 -10.93 4.48 20.92
N VAL A 375 -9.99 3.73 21.54
CA VAL A 375 -8.69 3.44 20.92
C VAL A 375 -8.87 2.78 19.55
N MET A 376 -9.74 1.76 19.47
CA MET A 376 -9.95 1.02 18.23
C MET A 376 -10.63 1.86 17.16
N LEU A 377 -11.66 2.62 17.52
CA LEU A 377 -12.34 3.56 16.62
C LEU A 377 -11.39 4.64 16.11
N THR A 378 -10.58 5.21 17.00
CA THR A 378 -9.56 6.21 16.66
C THR A 378 -8.57 5.63 15.66
N LEU A 379 -8.03 4.43 15.88
CA LEU A 379 -7.11 3.79 14.92
C LEU A 379 -7.75 3.51 13.55
N ARG A 380 -9.05 3.21 13.50
CA ARG A 380 -9.77 2.96 12.24
C ARG A 380 -10.00 4.26 11.45
N ALA A 381 -10.30 5.35 12.16
CA ALA A 381 -10.66 6.66 11.60
C ALA A 381 -9.50 7.67 11.51
N ALA A 382 -8.34 7.42 12.13
CA ALA A 382 -7.25 8.36 12.36
C ALA A 382 -6.74 9.16 11.15
N HIS A 383 -6.95 8.66 9.92
CA HIS A 383 -6.44 9.32 8.72
C HIS A 383 -7.44 10.28 8.06
N SER A 384 -8.74 9.98 8.11
CA SER A 384 -9.77 10.72 7.36
C SER A 384 -10.96 11.12 8.20
N GLY A 385 -10.94 10.83 9.50
CA GLY A 385 -12.13 10.88 10.35
C GLY A 385 -13.12 9.76 10.09
N THR A 386 -12.86 8.90 9.10
CA THR A 386 -13.76 7.81 8.69
C THR A 386 -13.05 6.46 8.70
N GLY A 387 -13.76 5.45 9.16
CA GLY A 387 -13.28 4.07 9.27
C GLY A 387 -14.37 3.06 8.90
N ASN A 388 -14.01 1.78 8.92
CA ASN A 388 -14.94 0.68 8.71
C ASN A 388 -14.89 -0.23 9.93
N LEU A 389 -16.06 -0.66 10.39
CA LEU A 389 -16.23 -1.65 11.44
C LEU A 389 -17.09 -2.80 10.96
N VAL A 390 -16.89 -3.95 11.60
CA VAL A 390 -17.82 -5.06 11.55
C VAL A 390 -18.23 -5.49 12.95
N GLY A 391 -19.35 -6.18 13.09
CA GLY A 391 -19.78 -6.70 14.40
C GLY A 391 -18.72 -7.59 15.06
N GLN A 392 -17.89 -8.27 14.27
CA GLN A 392 -16.74 -9.04 14.78
C GLN A 392 -15.68 -8.16 15.47
N ASP A 393 -15.48 -6.92 15.03
CA ASP A 393 -14.52 -6.01 15.68
C ASP A 393 -14.97 -5.74 17.11
N LEU A 394 -16.25 -5.43 17.35
CA LEU A 394 -16.83 -5.20 18.68
C LEU A 394 -16.75 -6.45 19.57
N ASN A 395 -17.21 -7.59 19.05
CA ASN A 395 -17.20 -8.86 19.77
C ASN A 395 -15.79 -9.34 20.16
N SER A 396 -14.76 -8.85 19.46
CA SER A 396 -13.38 -9.22 19.76
C SER A 396 -12.77 -8.48 20.94
N LEU A 397 -13.39 -7.40 21.43
CA LEU A 397 -12.82 -6.50 22.45
C LEU A 397 -13.05 -6.98 23.89
N GLY A 398 -13.99 -7.89 24.12
CA GLY A 398 -14.33 -8.33 25.47
C GLY A 398 -15.07 -7.25 26.28
N LEU A 399 -15.95 -6.50 25.62
CA LEU A 399 -16.87 -5.54 26.23
C LEU A 399 -18.05 -6.31 26.85
N SER A 400 -18.59 -5.77 27.93
CA SER A 400 -19.74 -6.36 28.63
C SER A 400 -21.04 -6.09 27.88
N ASP A 401 -21.24 -4.84 27.45
CA ASP A 401 -22.36 -4.41 26.61
C ASP A 401 -21.87 -3.53 25.45
N PRO A 402 -21.45 -4.15 24.32
CA PRO A 402 -20.95 -3.41 23.17
C PRO A 402 -22.04 -2.57 22.47
N GLU A 403 -23.31 -2.94 22.59
CA GLU A 403 -24.42 -2.27 21.92
C GLU A 403 -24.76 -0.96 22.63
N GLN A 404 -24.91 -1.03 23.96
CA GLN A 404 -25.15 0.15 24.79
C GLN A 404 -24.01 1.16 24.67
N LEU A 405 -22.75 0.70 24.76
CA LEU A 405 -21.60 1.60 24.70
C LEU A 405 -21.48 2.30 23.33
N MET A 406 -21.82 1.60 22.25
CA MET A 406 -21.89 2.19 20.91
C MET A 406 -23.01 3.22 20.80
N ALA A 407 -24.18 2.94 21.38
CA ALA A 407 -25.30 3.89 21.41
C ALA A 407 -24.91 5.16 22.18
N GLU A 408 -24.29 5.05 23.35
CA GLU A 408 -23.83 6.20 24.14
C GLU A 408 -22.80 7.07 23.38
N LEU A 409 -21.88 6.46 22.63
CA LEU A 409 -20.93 7.18 21.77
C LEU A 409 -21.62 7.92 20.61
N ILE A 410 -22.72 7.38 20.09
CA ILE A 410 -23.53 8.02 19.04
C ILE A 410 -24.36 9.17 19.64
N ASP A 411 -24.99 8.94 20.78
CA ASP A 411 -25.87 9.90 21.45
C ASP A 411 -25.12 11.14 21.92
N CYS A 412 -23.87 10.99 22.41
CA CYS A 412 -23.01 12.12 22.74
C CYS A 412 -22.37 12.80 21.50
N GLY A 413 -22.65 12.32 20.29
CA GLY A 413 -22.17 12.88 19.03
C GLY A 413 -20.69 12.63 18.73
N TRP A 414 -20.00 11.82 19.55
CA TRP A 414 -18.59 11.49 19.31
C TRP A 414 -18.40 10.54 18.12
N LEU A 415 -19.38 9.65 17.89
CA LEU A 415 -19.40 8.72 16.77
C LEU A 415 -20.65 8.93 15.91
N SER A 416 -20.52 8.73 14.60
CA SER A 416 -21.65 8.69 13.68
C SER A 416 -21.54 7.46 12.78
N ILE A 417 -22.65 6.74 12.63
CA ILE A 417 -22.80 5.58 11.73
C ILE A 417 -24.04 5.76 10.87
N PRO A 418 -24.06 5.25 9.62
CA PRO A 418 -25.31 5.11 8.89
C PRO A 418 -26.06 3.86 9.40
N GLY A 419 -27.35 4.02 9.69
CA GLY A 419 -28.18 2.95 10.22
C GLY A 419 -28.14 2.85 11.74
N THR A 420 -28.50 1.69 12.27
CA THR A 420 -28.58 1.45 13.73
C THR A 420 -27.37 0.67 14.25
N VAL A 421 -27.25 0.60 15.58
CA VAL A 421 -26.24 -0.25 16.24
C VAL A 421 -26.50 -1.73 15.92
N ASP A 422 -27.76 -2.15 15.84
CA ASP A 422 -28.13 -3.53 15.45
C ASP A 422 -27.59 -3.89 14.06
N ASP A 423 -27.70 -2.97 13.09
CA ASP A 423 -27.17 -3.15 11.74
C ASP A 423 -25.64 -3.38 11.76
N LEU A 424 -24.94 -2.64 12.62
CA LEU A 424 -23.50 -2.80 12.84
C LEU A 424 -23.16 -4.15 13.48
N VAL A 425 -23.91 -4.60 14.48
CA VAL A 425 -23.64 -5.87 15.17
C VAL A 425 -23.78 -7.06 14.21
N VAL A 426 -24.75 -7.03 13.29
CA VAL A 426 -24.93 -8.10 12.30
C VAL A 426 -24.07 -7.93 11.04
N SER A 427 -23.37 -6.80 10.90
CA SER A 427 -22.52 -6.51 9.75
C SER A 427 -21.35 -7.50 9.60
N ARG A 428 -20.90 -7.69 8.35
CA ARG A 428 -19.86 -8.66 7.99
C ARG A 428 -18.74 -8.00 7.21
N PRO A 429 -17.54 -8.60 7.11
CA PRO A 429 -16.43 -8.03 6.34
C PRO A 429 -16.75 -7.69 4.89
N GLU A 430 -17.74 -8.36 4.30
CA GLU A 430 -18.19 -8.09 2.92
C GLU A 430 -19.08 -6.84 2.80
N ASN A 431 -19.70 -6.42 3.90
CA ASN A 431 -20.52 -5.22 4.00
C ASN A 431 -20.26 -4.53 5.35
N PRO A 432 -19.07 -3.93 5.53
CA PRO A 432 -18.73 -3.27 6.78
C PRO A 432 -19.53 -1.98 6.95
N THR A 433 -19.85 -1.64 8.19
CA THR A 433 -20.49 -0.37 8.52
C THR A 433 -19.43 0.73 8.53
N PRO A 434 -19.56 1.77 7.68
CA PRO A 434 -18.67 2.91 7.76
C PRO A 434 -18.99 3.72 9.01
N VAL A 435 -17.96 4.20 9.69
CA VAL A 435 -18.09 5.00 10.90
C VAL A 435 -17.34 6.32 10.73
N THR A 436 -17.85 7.38 11.35
CA THR A 436 -17.26 8.71 11.32
C THR A 436 -17.03 9.20 12.73
N VAL A 437 -15.81 9.65 13.02
CA VAL A 437 -15.43 10.33 14.26
C VAL A 437 -15.17 11.80 13.88
N PRO A 438 -16.11 12.71 14.13
CA PRO A 438 -16.02 14.09 13.64
C PRO A 438 -14.73 14.81 14.05
N SER A 439 -14.28 14.62 15.30
CA SER A 439 -13.05 15.23 15.84
C SER A 439 -11.76 14.78 15.13
N LEU A 440 -11.79 13.67 14.40
CA LEU A 440 -10.66 13.15 13.64
C LEU A 440 -10.71 13.53 12.15
N THR A 441 -11.76 14.21 11.70
CA THR A 441 -11.94 14.61 10.30
C THR A 441 -11.05 15.82 9.99
N PRO A 442 -10.08 15.72 9.07
CA PRO A 442 -9.24 16.87 8.71
C PRO A 442 -10.07 18.00 8.14
N GLN A 443 -9.88 19.22 8.64
CA GLN A 443 -10.52 20.42 8.11
C GLN A 443 -9.58 21.11 7.10
N PRO A 444 -10.10 21.91 6.15
CA PRO A 444 -9.27 22.63 5.18
C PRO A 444 -8.18 23.49 5.83
N ASP A 445 -8.51 24.12 6.97
CA ASP A 445 -7.63 25.06 7.67
C ASP A 445 -6.96 24.47 8.92
N ALA A 446 -7.28 23.22 9.28
CA ALA A 446 -6.72 22.55 10.46
C ALA A 446 -6.40 21.07 10.14
N PRO A 447 -5.11 20.68 10.10
CA PRO A 447 -4.75 19.28 9.93
C PRO A 447 -5.31 18.45 11.09
N GLY A 448 -5.73 17.21 10.80
CA GLY A 448 -6.21 16.29 11.83
C GLY A 448 -5.15 16.00 12.91
N PRO A 449 -5.54 15.42 14.06
CA PRO A 449 -4.66 15.27 15.23
C PRO A 449 -3.45 14.35 15.00
N PHE A 450 -3.46 13.58 13.91
CA PHE A 450 -2.41 12.65 13.57
C PHE A 450 -1.73 13.00 12.24
N VAL A 451 -0.40 13.10 12.29
CA VAL A 451 0.45 13.42 11.12
C VAL A 451 0.85 12.19 10.29
N PHE A 452 0.44 10.98 10.70
CA PHE A 452 0.87 9.76 10.02
C PHE A 452 0.07 9.45 8.74
N GLY A 453 0.78 9.09 7.67
CA GLY A 453 0.18 8.87 6.35
C GLY A 453 -0.65 7.58 6.22
N LYS A 454 -1.36 7.45 5.09
CA LYS A 454 -2.27 6.33 4.74
C LYS A 454 -1.68 4.93 4.96
N LYS A 455 -0.36 4.76 4.80
CA LYS A 455 0.34 3.48 4.95
C LYS A 455 0.55 3.09 6.42
N MET A 456 0.56 4.05 7.33
CA MET A 456 0.83 3.82 8.75
C MET A 456 -0.42 3.35 9.50
N ARG A 457 -1.57 3.96 9.22
CA ARG A 457 -2.86 3.63 9.84
C ARG A 457 -3.16 2.11 9.90
N PRO A 458 -3.11 1.35 8.79
CA PRO A 458 -3.38 -0.09 8.86
C PRO A 458 -2.32 -0.88 9.64
N LYS A 459 -1.07 -0.39 9.73
CA LYS A 459 -0.02 -1.01 10.57
C LYS A 459 -0.33 -0.83 12.05
N LEU A 460 -0.67 0.40 12.46
CA LEU A 460 -1.01 0.70 13.86
C LEU A 460 -2.29 -0.03 14.29
N SER A 461 -3.34 0.03 13.46
CA SER A 461 -4.60 -0.70 13.72
C SER A 461 -4.37 -2.21 13.79
N GLY A 462 -3.60 -2.78 12.86
CA GLY A 462 -3.27 -4.20 12.87
C GLY A 462 -2.38 -4.62 14.04
N TRP A 463 -1.47 -3.74 14.48
CA TRP A 463 -0.65 -3.96 15.69
C TRP A 463 -1.51 -4.00 16.95
N ALA A 464 -2.35 -2.98 17.17
CA ALA A 464 -3.25 -2.92 18.33
C ALA A 464 -4.19 -4.12 18.36
N GLN A 465 -4.77 -4.50 17.21
CA GLN A 465 -5.60 -5.70 17.11
C GLN A 465 -4.84 -6.98 17.53
N ARG A 466 -3.56 -7.10 17.17
CA ARG A 466 -2.74 -8.28 17.53
C ARG A 466 -2.37 -8.31 19.00
N VAL A 467 -2.18 -7.15 19.64
CA VAL A 467 -2.00 -7.03 21.09
C VAL A 467 -3.27 -7.49 21.80
N ILE A 468 -4.41 -6.86 21.53
CA ILE A 468 -5.66 -7.12 22.25
C ILE A 468 -6.23 -8.51 21.95
N SER A 469 -5.93 -9.08 20.77
CA SER A 469 -6.34 -10.43 20.35
C SER A 469 -5.27 -11.49 20.57
N ASP A 470 -4.28 -11.21 21.43
CA ASP A 470 -3.24 -12.18 21.78
C ASP A 470 -3.86 -13.53 22.19
N LYS A 471 -3.18 -14.62 21.82
CA LYS A 471 -3.71 -15.98 21.98
C LYS A 471 -4.05 -16.29 23.43
N LYS A 472 -3.26 -15.83 24.40
CA LYS A 472 -3.49 -16.13 25.83
C LYS A 472 -4.64 -15.28 26.38
N LEU A 473 -4.67 -13.98 26.06
CA LEU A 473 -5.78 -13.09 26.42
C LEU A 473 -7.11 -13.56 25.85
N ARG A 474 -7.14 -14.00 24.58
CA ARG A 474 -8.35 -14.54 23.95
C ARG A 474 -8.80 -15.84 24.61
N LYS A 475 -7.87 -16.72 24.97
CA LYS A 475 -8.19 -18.02 25.60
C LYS A 475 -8.73 -17.85 27.02
N SER A 476 -8.20 -16.90 27.79
CA SER A 476 -8.70 -16.58 29.13
C SER A 476 -9.95 -15.70 29.12
N LYS A 477 -10.45 -15.32 27.93
CA LYS A 477 -11.53 -14.33 27.77
C LYS A 477 -11.25 -13.05 28.58
N ALA A 478 -10.03 -12.54 28.46
CA ALA A 478 -9.63 -11.30 29.13
C ALA A 478 -10.64 -10.17 28.78
N PRO A 479 -11.14 -9.42 29.77
CA PRO A 479 -12.00 -8.27 29.57
C PRO A 479 -11.20 -7.07 29.06
N ALA A 480 -11.94 -5.99 28.75
CA ALA A 480 -11.40 -4.80 28.12
C ALA A 480 -10.28 -4.12 28.93
N ASP A 481 -10.43 -4.04 30.25
CA ASP A 481 -9.45 -3.53 31.22
C ASP A 481 -8.07 -4.19 31.09
N VAL A 482 -8.02 -5.53 31.09
CA VAL A 482 -6.79 -6.32 30.96
C VAL A 482 -6.17 -6.14 29.57
N ARG A 483 -7.01 -6.07 28.52
CA ARG A 483 -6.54 -5.86 27.14
C ARG A 483 -5.99 -4.45 26.92
N LEU A 484 -6.62 -3.45 27.53
CA LEU A 484 -6.17 -2.07 27.51
C LEU A 484 -4.85 -1.92 28.27
N LEU A 485 -4.73 -2.53 29.46
CA LEU A 485 -3.47 -2.56 30.20
C LEU A 485 -2.35 -3.23 29.40
N ALA A 486 -2.64 -4.37 28.74
CA ALA A 486 -1.67 -5.03 27.85
C ALA A 486 -1.22 -4.11 26.70
N LEU A 487 -2.16 -3.39 26.07
CA LEU A 487 -1.87 -2.45 25.00
C LEU A 487 -1.02 -1.26 25.47
N THR A 488 -1.34 -0.71 26.64
CA THR A 488 -0.59 0.39 27.27
C THR A 488 0.83 -0.06 27.59
N LEU A 489 1.00 -1.19 28.30
CA LEU A 489 2.31 -1.72 28.67
C LEU A 489 3.17 -2.08 27.45
N ALA A 490 2.57 -2.56 26.35
CA ALA A 490 3.30 -2.81 25.11
C ALA A 490 4.01 -1.57 24.54
N THR A 491 3.63 -0.36 24.96
CA THR A 491 4.26 0.91 24.55
C THR A 491 5.18 1.55 25.60
N ARG A 492 5.31 0.92 26.77
CA ARG A 492 6.03 1.45 27.95
C ARG A 492 7.16 0.52 28.37
N ILE A 493 7.89 0.00 27.39
CA ILE A 493 9.02 -0.90 27.60
C ILE A 493 10.30 -0.38 26.96
N SER A 494 11.44 -0.88 27.42
CA SER A 494 12.75 -0.72 26.81
C SER A 494 12.93 -1.68 25.61
N ALA A 495 14.03 -1.54 24.87
CA ALA A 495 14.38 -2.48 23.79
C ALA A 495 14.50 -3.95 24.27
N ASN A 496 14.95 -4.19 25.50
CA ASN A 496 15.10 -5.54 26.08
C ASN A 496 13.84 -6.09 26.78
N GLY A 497 12.70 -5.38 26.66
CA GLY A 497 11.42 -5.83 27.19
C GLY A 497 11.16 -5.51 28.66
N ARG A 498 12.05 -4.77 29.34
CA ARG A 498 11.79 -4.29 30.70
C ARG A 498 10.80 -3.14 30.70
N LEU A 499 10.01 -3.01 31.76
CA LEU A 499 9.10 -1.88 31.93
C LEU A 499 9.88 -0.58 32.20
N GLY A 500 9.50 0.50 31.50
CA GLY A 500 10.27 1.75 31.49
C GLY A 500 11.35 1.78 30.40
N SER A 501 11.96 2.94 30.18
CA SER A 501 13.00 3.18 29.16
C SER A 501 14.31 2.45 29.43
N SER A 502 14.64 2.27 30.71
CA SER A 502 15.85 1.65 31.25
C SER A 502 15.56 0.53 32.26
N GLY A 503 14.29 0.22 32.52
CA GLY A 503 13.87 -0.77 33.51
C GLY A 503 13.42 -0.18 34.84
N GLU A 504 13.27 1.15 34.92
CA GLU A 504 12.79 1.90 36.08
C GLU A 504 11.33 1.61 36.47
N GLY A 505 10.58 0.93 35.59
CA GLY A 505 9.16 0.66 35.76
C GLY A 505 8.26 1.73 35.15
N VAL A 506 6.96 1.57 35.37
CA VAL A 506 5.92 2.51 34.90
C VAL A 506 5.11 2.97 36.10
N ALA A 507 4.93 4.29 36.23
CA ALA A 507 4.16 4.89 37.32
C ALA A 507 2.70 4.37 37.34
N LEU A 508 2.19 4.00 38.52
CA LEU A 508 0.85 3.48 38.68
C LEU A 508 -0.22 4.52 38.35
N ASP A 509 -0.01 5.80 38.69
CA ASP A 509 -0.96 6.87 38.36
C ASP A 509 -1.11 7.07 36.84
N PHE A 510 -0.01 6.93 36.11
CA PHE A 510 -0.04 6.92 34.65
C PHE A 510 -0.86 5.73 34.12
N LEU A 511 -0.66 4.52 34.66
CA LEU A 511 -1.40 3.34 34.24
C LEU A 511 -2.90 3.43 34.54
N ALA A 512 -3.26 3.90 35.74
CA ALA A 512 -4.64 4.13 36.16
C ALA A 512 -5.34 5.12 35.21
N SER A 513 -4.70 6.27 34.95
CA SER A 513 -5.21 7.27 34.00
C SER A 513 -5.32 6.72 32.58
N ALA A 514 -4.26 6.12 32.04
CA ALA A 514 -4.24 5.59 30.68
C ALA A 514 -5.25 4.45 30.45
N CYS A 515 -5.55 3.66 31.49
CA CYS A 515 -6.50 2.55 31.41
C CYS A 515 -7.91 2.93 31.87
N ALA A 516 -8.12 4.14 32.40
CA ALA A 516 -9.38 4.58 33.01
C ALA A 516 -9.91 3.60 34.08
N VAL A 517 -9.01 3.18 34.98
CA VAL A 517 -9.28 2.30 36.12
C VAL A 517 -8.80 2.94 37.40
N ASP A 518 -9.33 2.50 38.54
CA ASP A 518 -8.82 2.95 39.83
C ASP A 518 -7.45 2.33 40.12
N ARG A 519 -6.60 3.07 40.83
CA ARG A 519 -5.25 2.60 41.18
C ARG A 519 -5.28 1.29 41.97
N ASP A 520 -6.29 1.11 42.80
CA ASP A 520 -6.49 -0.08 43.63
C ASP A 520 -6.91 -1.31 42.82
N GLU A 521 -7.38 -1.14 41.58
CA GLU A 521 -7.74 -2.23 40.68
C GLU A 521 -6.52 -2.77 39.91
N LEU A 522 -5.46 -1.97 39.75
CA LEU A 522 -4.26 -2.32 38.98
C LEU A 522 -3.61 -3.64 39.43
N PRO A 523 -3.43 -3.94 40.74
CA PRO A 523 -2.83 -5.20 41.18
C PRO A 523 -3.56 -6.43 40.61
N CYS A 524 -4.90 -6.43 40.64
CA CYS A 524 -5.71 -7.52 40.09
C CYS A 524 -5.51 -7.67 38.58
N LEU A 525 -5.44 -6.55 37.83
CA LEU A 525 -5.19 -6.59 36.38
C LEU A 525 -3.79 -7.11 36.04
N ILE A 526 -2.80 -6.74 36.85
CA ILE A 526 -1.39 -7.16 36.71
C ILE A 526 -1.26 -8.66 37.00
N GLU A 527 -1.93 -9.17 38.02
CA GLU A 527 -2.00 -10.61 38.32
C GLU A 527 -2.60 -11.39 37.14
N ARG A 528 -3.68 -10.86 36.53
CA ARG A 528 -4.32 -11.49 35.35
C ARG A 528 -3.39 -11.50 34.13
N LEU A 529 -2.62 -10.44 33.90
CA LEU A 529 -1.61 -10.42 32.84
C LEU A 529 -0.44 -11.36 33.12
N THR A 530 -0.02 -11.48 34.39
CA THR A 530 1.02 -12.43 34.81
C THR A 530 0.54 -13.87 34.57
N ALA A 531 -0.69 -14.19 34.98
CA ALA A 531 -1.32 -15.50 34.71
C ALA A 531 -1.52 -15.78 33.21
N ALA A 532 -1.71 -14.74 32.40
CA ALA A 532 -1.79 -14.83 30.94
C ALA A 532 -0.42 -14.92 30.25
N ASP A 533 0.68 -15.05 30.99
CA ASP A 533 2.05 -15.13 30.46
C ASP A 533 2.39 -13.90 29.59
N TRP A 534 1.94 -12.72 30.05
CA TRP A 534 2.27 -11.42 29.46
C TRP A 534 3.37 -10.71 30.23
N LEU A 535 3.33 -10.79 31.56
CA LEU A 535 4.32 -10.20 32.47
C LEU A 535 5.13 -11.30 33.16
N ALA A 536 6.41 -11.04 33.34
CA ALA A 536 7.32 -11.81 34.16
C ALA A 536 8.02 -10.88 35.15
N GLU A 537 8.34 -11.40 36.34
CA GLU A 537 9.03 -10.65 37.40
C GLU A 537 8.28 -9.36 37.77
N ALA A 538 6.93 -9.37 37.67
CA ALA A 538 6.11 -8.21 37.97
C ALA A 538 6.13 -7.91 39.47
N VAL A 539 6.56 -6.70 39.82
CA VAL A 539 6.54 -6.21 41.20
C VAL A 539 5.85 -4.86 41.23
N VAL A 540 4.75 -4.79 41.96
CA VAL A 540 4.02 -3.55 42.25
C VAL A 540 4.62 -2.95 43.52
N THR A 541 5.28 -1.81 43.37
CA THR A 541 5.71 -0.97 44.48
C THR A 541 4.60 0.03 44.82
N GLU A 542 4.81 0.87 45.83
CA GLU A 542 3.85 1.93 46.16
C GLU A 542 3.53 2.81 44.94
N THR A 543 4.52 3.17 44.11
CA THR A 543 4.35 4.17 43.04
C THR A 543 4.53 3.63 41.63
N HIS A 544 5.19 2.49 41.45
CA HIS A 544 5.57 1.95 40.14
C HIS A 544 5.28 0.46 40.01
N LEU A 545 4.92 0.04 38.79
CA LEU A 545 5.00 -1.35 38.34
C LEU A 545 6.38 -1.56 37.67
N THR A 546 7.17 -2.47 38.23
CA THR A 546 8.44 -2.93 37.65
C THR A 546 8.30 -4.37 37.16
N GLY A 547 9.22 -4.80 36.31
CA GLY A 547 9.22 -6.15 35.72
C GLY A 547 9.52 -6.11 34.24
N ARG A 548 9.11 -7.16 33.52
CA ARG A 548 9.31 -7.25 32.07
C ARG A 548 8.17 -7.96 31.36
N LEU A 549 8.00 -7.64 30.09
CA LEU A 549 7.16 -8.42 29.20
C LEU A 549 7.87 -9.73 28.83
N THR A 550 7.09 -10.82 28.69
CA THR A 550 7.63 -12.12 28.32
C THR A 550 8.14 -12.14 26.88
N GLU A 551 9.14 -12.97 26.58
CA GLU A 551 9.74 -13.15 25.23
C GLU A 551 8.67 -13.36 24.14
N ARG A 552 7.59 -14.06 24.49
CA ARG A 552 6.46 -14.36 23.62
C ARG A 552 5.77 -13.11 23.07
N VAL A 553 5.65 -12.06 23.87
CA VAL A 553 4.91 -10.85 23.50
C VAL A 553 5.82 -9.71 23.06
N LEU A 554 7.15 -9.83 23.19
CA LEU A 554 8.10 -8.82 22.69
C LEU A 554 7.90 -8.42 21.22
N PRO A 555 7.53 -9.33 20.29
CA PRO A 555 7.22 -8.91 18.91
C PRO A 555 6.07 -7.91 18.79
N LEU A 556 5.21 -7.80 19.81
CA LEU A 556 4.05 -6.92 19.85
C LEU A 556 4.36 -5.56 20.49
N THR A 557 5.62 -5.26 20.78
CA THR A 557 5.97 -4.09 21.60
C THR A 557 6.46 -2.90 20.79
N CYS A 558 6.44 -1.74 21.42
CA CYS A 558 6.87 -0.44 20.91
C CYS A 558 7.87 0.18 21.89
N PRO A 559 9.17 -0.15 21.79
CA PRO A 559 10.18 0.36 22.69
C PRO A 559 10.19 1.88 22.86
N LEU A 560 10.49 2.30 24.08
CA LEU A 560 10.82 3.67 24.43
C LEU A 560 12.24 4.00 23.96
N PRO A 561 12.49 5.25 23.54
CA PRO A 561 13.85 5.69 23.30
C PRO A 561 14.66 5.57 24.59
N THR A 562 15.88 5.04 24.47
CA THR A 562 16.83 5.04 25.59
C THR A 562 17.14 6.49 25.94
N VAL A 563 16.85 6.90 27.17
CA VAL A 563 17.35 8.17 27.69
C VAL A 563 18.85 7.99 27.86
N ALA A 564 19.65 8.63 27.01
CA ALA A 564 21.08 8.70 27.25
C ALA A 564 21.27 9.40 28.60
N ALA A 565 22.03 8.77 29.51
CA ALA A 565 22.44 9.44 30.73
C ALA A 565 23.08 10.79 30.35
N PRO A 566 22.81 11.88 31.10
CA PRO A 566 23.54 13.11 30.88
C PRO A 566 25.04 12.77 30.96
N ALA A 567 25.80 13.20 29.96
CA ALA A 567 27.25 13.11 30.05
C ALA A 567 27.64 13.93 31.27
N ASP A 568 28.17 13.27 32.30
CA ASP A 568 28.85 13.95 33.38
C ASP A 568 29.97 14.78 32.73
N ASP A 569 29.81 16.10 32.75
CA ASP A 569 30.87 17.06 32.42
C ASP A 569 31.93 16.94 33.52
N ASP A 570 33.04 16.26 33.22
CA ASP A 570 34.32 16.35 33.95
C ASP A 570 35.29 17.28 33.22
#